data_AF-A0A137Q2G9-F1
#
_entry.id   AF-A0A137Q2G9-F1
#
_cell.length_a   1.000
_cell.length_b   1.000
_cell.length_c   1.000
_cell.angle_alpha   90.00
_cell.angle_beta   90.00
_cell.angle_gamma   90.00
#
_symmetry.space_group_name_H-M   'P 1'
#
loop_
_entity.id
_entity.type
_entity.pdbx_description
1 polymer ?
#
loop_
_entity_poly.entity_id
_entity_poly.type
_entity_poly.pdbx_seq_one_letter_code
_entity_poly.pdbx_strand_id
1 'polypeptide(L)'
;MKMLGNSTHGLLSHQKQLLYCSCIVPLATYGCRLWYFSGAKIVNKLKLLRQMQRNTTLWIMGMFRTSPSGDVESLAGLIPIHLHLKKLTKHASL
;
A
#
# COMPACT_ATOMS: atom_id res chain seq x y z
N MET A 1 4.39 -8.60 -8.53
CA MET A 1 3.53 -9.76 -8.89
C MET A 1 3.16 -9.65 -10.36
N LYS A 2 3.67 -10.55 -11.22
CA LYS A 2 3.35 -10.61 -12.66
C LYS A 2 2.13 -11.52 -12.98
N MET A 3 1.45 -12.04 -11.96
CA MET A 3 0.50 -13.17 -12.08
C MET A 3 -0.99 -12.81 -12.21
N LEU A 4 -1.42 -11.57 -11.94
CA LEU A 4 -2.85 -11.22 -11.87
C LEU A 4 -3.43 -10.67 -13.18
N GLY A 5 -2.72 -10.82 -14.29
CA GLY A 5 -3.18 -10.46 -15.63
C GLY A 5 -2.09 -10.67 -16.67
N ASN A 6 -2.47 -11.22 -17.82
CA ASN A 6 -1.64 -11.34 -19.02
C ASN A 6 -2.02 -10.24 -20.04
N SER A 7 -1.31 -10.16 -21.16
CA SER A 7 -1.53 -9.12 -22.19
C SER A 7 -2.91 -9.19 -22.87
N THR A 8 -3.63 -10.31 -22.75
CA THR A 8 -4.93 -10.56 -23.39
C THR A 8 -6.12 -10.52 -22.41
N HIS A 9 -5.88 -10.82 -21.14
CA HIS A 9 -6.84 -10.89 -20.04
C HIS A 9 -6.19 -10.43 -18.73
N GLY A 10 -6.71 -9.35 -18.15
CA GLY A 10 -6.20 -8.83 -16.88
C GLY A 10 -7.22 -8.00 -16.13
N LEU A 11 -6.94 -7.80 -14.84
CA LEU A 11 -7.73 -6.90 -14.02
C LEU A 11 -7.62 -5.46 -14.52
N LEU A 12 -8.76 -4.77 -14.61
CA LEU A 12 -8.77 -3.31 -14.82
C LEU A 12 -8.10 -2.62 -13.63
N SER A 13 -7.56 -1.41 -13.84
CA SER A 13 -6.90 -0.64 -12.77
C SER A 13 -7.78 -0.47 -11.52
N HIS A 14 -9.07 -0.24 -11.68
CA HIS A 14 -10.02 -0.18 -10.56
C HIS A 14 -10.14 -1.51 -9.79
N GLN A 15 -10.18 -2.65 -10.49
CA GLN A 15 -10.24 -3.96 -9.85
C GLN A 15 -8.94 -4.30 -9.11
N LYS A 16 -7.79 -3.88 -9.67
CA LYS A 16 -6.48 -3.99 -9.01
C LYS A 16 -6.40 -3.15 -7.74
N GLN A 17 -6.94 -1.94 -7.78
CA GLN A 17 -7.03 -1.05 -6.62
C GLN A 17 -7.94 -1.67 -5.54
N LEU A 18 -9.11 -2.17 -5.92
CA LEU A 18 -10.04 -2.81 -5.00
C LEU A 18 -9.38 -4.00 -4.29
N LEU A 19 -8.75 -4.91 -5.05
CA LEU A 19 -8.00 -6.05 -4.50
C LEU A 19 -6.90 -5.60 -3.51
N TYR A 20 -6.16 -4.55 -3.85
CA TYR A 20 -5.13 -4.01 -2.98
C TYR A 20 -5.71 -3.49 -1.67
N CYS A 21 -6.76 -2.67 -1.74
CA CYS A 21 -7.42 -2.07 -0.58
C CYS A 21 -8.11 -3.12 0.30
N SER A 22 -8.77 -4.12 -0.28
CA SER A 22 -9.55 -5.11 0.45
C SER A 22 -8.70 -6.23 1.05
N CYS A 23 -7.67 -6.69 0.34
CA CYS A 23 -6.95 -7.90 0.72
C CYS A 23 -5.52 -7.61 1.18
N ILE A 24 -4.77 -6.80 0.41
CA ILE A 24 -3.33 -6.63 0.63
C ILE A 24 -3.07 -5.67 1.80
N VAL A 25 -3.78 -4.53 1.84
CA VAL A 25 -3.60 -3.53 2.92
C VAL A 25 -3.93 -4.12 4.29
N PRO A 26 -5.09 -4.79 4.52
CA PRO A 26 -5.39 -5.37 5.83
C PRO A 26 -4.39 -6.46 6.22
N LEU A 27 -3.96 -7.31 5.28
CA LEU A 27 -2.98 -8.36 5.55
C LEU A 27 -1.62 -7.79 5.97
N ALA A 28 -1.11 -6.78 5.23
CA ALA A 28 0.18 -6.17 5.51
C ALA A 28 0.16 -5.33 6.81
N THR A 29 -0.99 -4.77 7.16
CA THR A 29 -1.17 -3.91 8.34
C THR A 29 -1.67 -4.66 9.58
N TYR A 30 -2.03 -5.94 9.46
CA TYR A 30 -2.55 -6.75 10.58
C TYR A 30 -1.63 -6.70 11.81
N GLY A 31 -0.31 -6.87 11.59
CA GLY A 31 0.69 -6.83 12.66
C GLY A 31 1.09 -5.44 13.14
N CYS A 32 0.49 -4.35 12.62
CA CYS A 32 0.89 -2.96 12.90
C CYS A 32 1.02 -2.66 14.40
N ARG A 33 0.07 -3.14 15.22
CA ARG A 33 0.09 -2.94 16.68
C ARG A 33 1.37 -3.44 17.36
N LEU A 34 1.99 -4.51 16.84
CA LEU A 34 3.16 -5.12 17.45
C LEU A 34 4.45 -4.32 17.20
N TRP A 35 4.55 -3.61 16.08
CA TRP A 35 5.81 -2.97 15.65
C TRP A 35 5.71 -1.48 15.34
N TYR A 36 4.51 -0.91 15.42
CA TYR A 36 4.23 0.50 15.17
C TYR A 36 3.56 1.15 16.39
N PHE A 37 4.29 1.18 17.51
CA PHE A 37 3.88 1.87 18.74
C PHE A 37 4.81 3.04 19.04
N SER A 38 4.32 4.00 19.84
CA SER A 38 5.00 5.26 20.13
C SER A 38 6.43 5.13 20.66
N GLY A 39 6.76 4.04 21.37
CA GLY A 39 8.10 3.82 21.95
C GLY A 39 9.06 2.97 21.12
N ALA A 40 8.61 2.32 20.04
CA ALA A 40 9.50 1.52 19.17
C ALA A 40 8.95 1.42 17.74
N LYS A 41 9.25 2.42 16.90
CA LYS A 41 8.95 2.37 15.47
C LYS A 41 10.03 1.60 14.75
N ILE A 42 9.71 0.40 14.25
CA ILE A 42 10.65 -0.36 13.42
C ILE A 42 10.71 0.28 12.01
N VAL A 43 11.70 1.15 11.80
CA VAL A 43 11.89 1.92 10.55
C VAL A 43 11.98 1.00 9.32
N ASN A 44 12.60 -0.17 9.46
CA ASN A 44 12.77 -1.14 8.38
C ASN A 44 11.43 -1.67 7.86
N LYS A 45 10.48 -1.99 8.75
CA LYS A 45 9.15 -2.49 8.37
C LYS A 45 8.34 -1.41 7.63
N LEU A 46 8.45 -0.16 8.08
CA LEU A 46 7.80 0.97 7.41
C LEU A 46 8.41 1.23 6.02
N LYS A 47 9.72 1.07 5.85
CA LYS A 47 10.38 1.15 4.54
C LYS A 47 9.88 0.06 3.59
N LEU A 48 9.76 -1.20 4.07
CA LEU A 48 9.21 -2.31 3.29
C LEU A 48 7.76 -2.06 2.86
N LEU A 49 6.92 -1.53 3.75
CA LEU A 49 5.54 -1.20 3.42
C LEU A 49 5.42 -0.07 2.39
N ARG A 50 6.25 0.97 2.49
CA ARG A 50 6.30 2.03 1.47
C ARG A 50 6.74 1.47 0.11
N GLN A 51 7.73 0.58 0.09
CA GLN A 51 8.19 -0.07 -1.13
C GLN A 51 7.09 -0.95 -1.74
N MET A 52 6.33 -1.68 -0.91
CA MET A 52 5.18 -2.45 -1.33
C MET A 52 4.11 -1.56 -1.97
N GLN A 53 3.72 -0.46 -1.32
CA GLN A 53 2.72 0.47 -1.87
C GLN A 53 3.19 1.11 -3.17
N ARG A 54 4.45 1.53 -3.29
CA ARG A 54 5.03 2.07 -4.52
C ARG A 54 4.97 1.06 -5.67
N ASN A 55 5.35 -0.20 -5.41
CA ASN A 55 5.31 -1.22 -6.45
C ASN A 55 3.87 -1.52 -6.90
N THR A 56 2.91 -1.49 -5.96
CA THR A 56 1.50 -1.73 -6.27
C THR A 56 0.88 -0.56 -7.02
N THR A 57 1.13 0.69 -6.64
CA THR A 57 0.66 1.90 -7.35
C THR A 57 1.15 1.93 -8.79
N LEU A 58 2.45 1.67 -9.00
CA LEU A 58 3.00 1.55 -10.35
C LEU A 58 2.34 0.42 -11.16
N TRP A 59 1.99 -0.69 -10.53
CA TRP A 59 1.31 -1.81 -11.20
C TRP A 59 -0.17 -1.54 -11.49
N ILE A 60 -0.87 -0.82 -10.61
CA ILE A 60 -2.27 -0.41 -10.79
C ILE A 60 -2.38 0.58 -11.95
N MET A 61 -1.50 1.59 -11.95
CA MET A 61 -1.55 2.69 -12.92
C MET A 61 -0.77 2.43 -14.20
N GLY A 62 0.18 1.50 -14.21
CA GLY A 62 1.10 1.32 -15.34
C GLY A 62 2.11 2.46 -15.51
N MET A 63 2.39 3.22 -14.44
CA MET A 63 3.33 4.35 -14.43
C MET A 63 4.80 3.90 -14.50
N PHE A 64 5.68 4.81 -14.95
CA PHE A 64 7.12 4.57 -14.99
C PHE A 64 7.73 4.39 -13.60
N ARG A 65 8.81 3.61 -13.51
CA ARG A 65 9.54 3.41 -12.23
C ARG A 65 10.13 4.69 -11.64
N THR A 66 10.37 5.70 -12.47
CA THR A 66 10.90 7.02 -12.08
C THR A 66 9.82 7.97 -11.56
N SER A 67 8.54 7.60 -11.65
CA SER A 67 7.43 8.46 -11.24
C SER A 67 7.50 8.78 -9.73
N PRO A 68 7.19 10.02 -9.30
CA PRO A 68 7.17 10.39 -7.89
C PRO A 68 6.13 9.59 -7.10
N SER A 69 6.51 9.06 -5.92
CA SER A 69 5.61 8.21 -5.10
C SER A 69 4.33 8.95 -4.67
N GLY A 70 4.44 10.20 -4.24
CA GLY A 70 3.28 10.95 -3.75
C GLY A 70 2.24 11.20 -4.84
N ASP A 71 2.71 11.44 -6.07
CA ASP A 71 1.83 11.71 -7.20
C ASP A 71 1.09 10.45 -7.66
N VAL A 72 1.81 9.32 -7.81
CA VAL A 72 1.17 8.04 -8.18
C VAL A 72 0.23 7.51 -7.08
N GLU A 73 0.50 7.77 -5.80
CA GLU A 73 -0.42 7.43 -4.71
C GLU A 73 -1.71 8.25 -4.80
N SER A 74 -1.59 9.56 -5.04
CA SER A 74 -2.72 10.48 -5.21
C SER A 74 -3.59 10.10 -6.40
N LEU A 75 -2.96 9.86 -7.55
CA LEU A 75 -3.66 9.53 -8.79
C LEU A 75 -4.28 8.12 -8.76
N ALA A 76 -3.69 7.19 -8.00
CA ALA A 76 -4.30 5.89 -7.70
C ALA A 76 -5.41 5.97 -6.63
N GLY A 77 -5.69 7.14 -6.04
CA GLY A 77 -6.67 7.29 -4.96
C GLY A 77 -6.30 6.52 -3.69
N LEU A 78 -5.01 6.29 -3.43
CA LEU A 78 -4.52 5.54 -2.29
C LEU A 78 -3.96 6.48 -1.22
N ILE A 79 -4.36 6.26 0.03
CA ILE A 79 -3.79 6.98 1.18
C ILE A 79 -2.34 6.52 1.39
N PRO A 80 -1.37 7.43 1.57
CA PRO A 80 -0.01 7.06 1.92
C PRO A 80 0.05 6.15 3.17
N ILE A 81 0.77 5.03 3.12
CA ILE A 81 0.72 3.99 4.16
C ILE A 81 1.02 4.52 5.56
N HIS A 82 1.91 5.50 5.68
CA HIS A 82 2.29 6.07 6.96
C HIS A 82 1.12 6.81 7.64
N LEU A 83 0.25 7.48 6.86
CA LEU A 83 -0.97 8.11 7.37
C LEU A 83 -2.00 7.04 7.73
N HIS A 84 -2.12 5.99 6.92
CA HIS A 84 -3.01 4.88 7.18
C HIS A 84 -2.65 4.17 8.50
N LEU A 85 -1.37 3.89 8.75
CA LEU A 85 -0.90 3.30 10.01
C LEU A 85 -1.19 4.23 11.20
N LYS A 86 -0.95 5.54 11.08
CA LYS A 86 -1.27 6.52 12.13
C LYS A 86 -2.76 6.52 12.47
N LYS A 87 -3.64 6.40 11.47
CA LYS A 87 -5.10 6.27 11.66
C LYS A 87 -5.44 4.97 12.39
N LEU A 88 -4.87 3.84 11.97
CA LEU A 88 -5.10 2.54 12.60
C LEU A 88 -4.67 2.53 14.08
N THR A 89 -3.49 3.08 14.41
CA THR A 89 -3.02 3.15 15.79
C THR A 89 -3.91 4.04 16.66
N LYS A 90 -4.39 5.17 16.12
CA LYS A 90 -5.30 6.07 16.85
C LYS A 90 -6.64 5.39 17.18
N HIS A 91 -7.17 4.57 16.27
CA HIS A 91 -8.43 3.85 16.49
C HIS A 91 -8.24 2.63 17.41
N ALA A 92 -7.05 2.06 17.44
CA ALA A 92 -6.72 0.90 18.26
C ALA A 92 -6.48 1.23 19.75
N SER A 93 -6.27 2.50 20.08
CA SER A 93 -6.01 2.99 21.44
C SER A 93 -7.25 3.47 22.20
N LEU A 94 -8.44 3.21 21.65
CA LEU A 94 -9.75 3.32 22.33
C LEU A 94 -10.20 1.90 22.70
#